data_AF-A0A1S1NBP7-F1
#
_entry.id   AF-A0A1S1NBP7-F1
#
_cell.length_a   1.000
_cell.length_b   1.000
_cell.length_c   1.000
_cell.angle_alpha   90.00
_cell.angle_beta   90.00
_cell.angle_gamma   90.00
#
_symmetry.space_group_name_H-M   'P 1'
#
loop_
_entity.id
_entity.type
_entity.pdbx_description
1 polymer ?
#
loop_
_entity_poly.entity_id
_entity_poly.type
_entity_poly.pdbx_seq_one_letter_code
_entity_poly.pdbx_strand_id
1 'polypeptide(L)' 'MPVIAGVDGYCYGAGFQLALAADFRYTTPDCESSIMEGKFGLIPDMTGSVALRELVTSRSPTST' A
#
# COMPACT_ATOMS: atom_id res chain seq x y z
N MET A 1 10.41 5.02 -17.52
CA MET A 1 9.23 4.28 -18.02
C MET A 1 8.25 4.22 -16.86
N PRO A 2 7.00 4.71 -16.99
CA PRO A 2 6.03 4.68 -15.89
C PRO A 2 5.51 3.26 -15.63
N VAL A 3 5.30 2.92 -14.35
CA VAL A 3 4.78 1.63 -13.89
C VAL A 3 3.38 1.80 -13.28
N ILE A 4 2.44 0.97 -13.74
CA ILE A 4 1.05 0.97 -13.26
C ILE A 4 0.78 -0.35 -12.56
N ALA A 5 0.32 -0.28 -11.32
CA ALA A 5 -0.19 -1.42 -10.56
C ALA A 5 -1.72 -1.46 -10.63
N GLY A 6 -2.26 -2.53 -11.24
CA GLY A 6 -3.67 -2.89 -11.14
C GLY A 6 -3.84 -3.93 -10.03
N VAL A 7 -4.73 -3.66 -9.07
CA VAL A 7 -4.94 -4.51 -7.89
C VAL A 7 -6.40 -4.89 -7.78
N ASP A 8 -6.65 -6.19 -7.64
CA ASP A 8 -7.99 -6.78 -7.52
C ASP A 8 -7.99 -7.76 -6.32
N GLY A 9 -9.04 -7.71 -5.51
CA GLY A 9 -9.19 -8.52 -4.31
C GLY A 9 -8.22 -8.17 -3.18
N TYR A 10 -7.12 -8.91 -3.03
CA TYR A 10 -6.27 -8.84 -1.83
C TYR A 10 -4.82 -8.52 -2.16
N CYS A 11 -4.29 -7.45 -1.53
CA CYS A 11 -2.92 -7.01 -1.69
C CYS A 11 -2.24 -6.86 -0.32
N TYR A 12 -1.61 -7.94 0.15
CA TYR A 12 -1.06 -7.99 1.51
C TYR A 12 0.46 -8.11 1.52
N GLY A 13 1.06 -7.49 2.55
CA GLY A 13 2.49 -7.57 2.83
C GLY A 13 3.36 -7.15 1.65
N ALA A 14 4.30 -7.99 1.24
CA ALA A 14 5.20 -7.74 0.11
C ALA A 14 4.47 -7.34 -1.18
N GLY A 15 3.29 -7.88 -1.45
CA GLY A 15 2.48 -7.49 -2.62
C GLY A 15 2.04 -6.03 -2.55
N PHE A 16 1.64 -5.55 -1.37
CA PHE A 16 1.31 -4.16 -1.15
C PHE A 16 2.54 -3.26 -1.23
N GLN A 17 3.68 -3.70 -0.67
CA GLN A 17 4.93 -2.97 -0.75
C GLN A 17 5.43 -2.82 -2.21
N LEU A 18 5.24 -3.84 -3.05
CA LEU A 18 5.49 -3.74 -4.50
C LEU A 18 4.53 -2.78 -5.19
N ALA A 19 3.24 -2.83 -4.86
CA ALA A 19 2.27 -1.88 -5.37
C ALA A 19 2.61 -0.43 -4.95
N LEU A 20 3.14 -0.23 -3.74
CA LEU A 20 3.62 1.06 -3.24
C LEU A 20 4.78 1.64 -4.06
N ALA A 21 5.58 0.80 -4.70
CA ALA A 21 6.68 1.22 -5.58
C ALA A 21 6.23 1.65 -6.99
N ALA A 22 4.97 1.37 -7.38
CA ALA A 22 4.43 1.82 -8.66
C ALA A 22 4.12 3.33 -8.64
N ASP A 23 4.25 3.98 -9.80
CA ASP A 23 3.90 5.39 -9.98
C ASP A 23 2.40 5.62 -9.81
N PHE A 24 1.58 4.70 -10.35
CA PHE A 24 0.12 4.72 -10.25
C PHE A 24 -0.42 3.41 -9.73
N ARG A 25 -1.46 3.49 -8.89
CA ARG A 25 -2.20 2.36 -8.33
C ARG A 25 -3.68 2.51 -8.63
N TYR A 26 -4.27 1.51 -9.28
CA TYR A 26 -5.71 1.40 -9.49
C TYR A 26 -6.21 0.14 -8.79
N THR A 27 -7.25 0.29 -7.98
CA THR A 27 -7.82 -0.80 -7.18
C THR A 27 -9.29 -0.98 -7.53
N THR A 28 -9.79 -2.21 -7.42
CA THR A 28 -11.24 -2.43 -7.38
C THR A 28 -11.82 -1.87 -6.07
N PRO A 29 -13.12 -1.52 -6.03
CA PRO A 29 -13.74 -0.94 -4.81
C PRO A 29 -13.74 -1.87 -3.59
N ASP A 30 -13.69 -3.18 -3.84
CA ASP A 30 -13.63 -4.25 -2.84
C ASP A 30 -12.20 -4.69 -2.51
N CYS A 31 -11.19 -4.03 -3.08
CA CYS A 31 -9.81 -4.38 -2.84
C CYS A 31 -9.38 -4.04 -1.40
N GLU A 32 -8.83 -5.03 -0.70
CA GLU A 32 -8.23 -4.85 0.62
C GLU A 32 -6.70 -4.87 0.54
N SER A 33 -6.07 -3.90 1.21
CA SER A 33 -4.62 -3.80 1.28
C SER A 33 -4.12 -3.56 2.70
N SER A 34 -3.05 -4.24 3.08
CA SER A 34 -2.52 -4.16 4.45
C SER A 34 -1.05 -4.57 4.53
N ILE A 35 -0.33 -3.93 5.46
CA ILE A 35 0.96 -4.40 5.96
C ILE A 35 0.70 -5.43 7.06
N MET A 36 0.96 -6.70 6.75
CA MET A 36 0.65 -7.82 7.64
C MET A 36 1.89 -8.30 8.41
N GLU A 37 3.07 -7.86 8.02
CA GLU A 37 4.36 -8.15 8.62
C GLU A 37 4.35 -7.92 10.14
N GLY A 38 3.70 -6.83 10.58
CA GLY A 38 3.56 -6.51 12.00
C GLY A 38 2.82 -7.58 12.81
N LYS A 39 1.88 -8.31 12.19
CA LYS A 39 1.17 -9.43 12.87
C LYS A 39 2.08 -10.63 13.13
N PHE A 40 3.18 -10.75 12.39
CA PHE A 40 4.15 -11.83 12.51
C PHE A 40 5.42 -11.40 13.25
N GLY A 41 5.45 -10.20 13.85
CA GLY A 41 6.64 -9.66 14.49
C GLY A 41 7.73 -9.22 13.51
N LEU A 42 7.36 -8.98 12.25
CA LEU A 42 8.24 -8.53 11.18
C LEU A 42 8.04 -7.04 10.89
N ILE A 43 8.98 -6.46 10.15
CA ILE A 43 8.91 -5.09 9.65
C ILE A 43 8.70 -5.11 8.13
N PRO A 44 7.94 -4.17 7.54
CA PRO A 44 7.91 -4.03 6.09
C PRO A 44 9.24 -3.44 5.60
N ASP A 45 10.11 -4.33 5.12
CA ASP A 45 11.51 -4.08 4.76
C ASP A 45 11.72 -3.74 3.28
N MET A 46 10.72 -3.96 2.43
CA MET A 46 10.74 -3.58 1.01
C MET A 46 10.32 -2.11 0.83
N THR A 47 10.92 -1.22 1.63
CA THR A 47 10.63 0.23 1.63
C THR A 47 9.22 0.59 2.12
N GLY A 48 8.37 -0.39 2.48
CA GLY A 48 6.98 -0.15 2.88
C GLY A 48 6.82 0.87 4.02
N SER A 49 7.69 0.83 5.03
CA SER A 49 7.66 1.80 6.14
C SER A 49 7.87 3.26 5.68
N VAL A 50 8.78 3.47 4.72
CA VAL A 50 9.13 4.81 4.20
C VAL A 50 8.05 5.27 3.22
N ALA A 51 7.68 4.41 2.28
CA ALA A 51 6.66 4.71 1.28
C ALA A 51 5.32 5.08 1.94
N LEU A 52 4.89 4.34 2.98
CA LEU A 52 3.64 4.65 3.69
C LEU A 52 3.69 6.00 4.40
N ARG A 53 4.82 6.36 5.00
CA ARG A 53 4.97 7.65 5.66
C ARG A 53 4.81 8.81 4.67
N GLU A 54 5.33 8.67 3.46
CA GLU A 54 5.26 9.70 2.43
C GLU A 54 3.87 9.78 1.79
N LEU A 55 3.28 8.62 1.50
CA LEU A 55 2.03 8.50 0.74
C LEU A 55 0.78 8.71 1.62
N VAL A 56 0.85 8.42 2.92
CA VAL A 56 -0.31 8.47 3.85
C VAL A 56 -0.20 9.69 4.79
N THR A 57 0.17 10.86 4.24
CA THR A 57 0.37 12.09 5.03
C THR A 57 -0.82 12.40 5.96
N SER A 58 -0.52 12.99 7.13
CA SER A 58 -1.49 13.25 8.18
C SER A 58 -2.62 14.21 7.74
N ARG A 59 -3.82 13.64 7.61
CA ARG A 59 -5.15 14.26 7.72
C ARG A 59 -5.63 15.16 6.57
N SER A 60 -6.68 14.73 5.88
CA SER A 60 -7.85 15.60 5.68
C SER A 60 -8.89 15.27 6.76
N PRO A 61 -9.39 16.25 7.54
CA PRO A 61 -10.68 16.11 8.17
C PRO A 61 -11.74 16.34 7.08
N THR A 62 -12.83 15.58 7.13
CA THR A 62 -14.05 15.77 6.31
C THR A 62 -14.06 15.03 4.96
N SER A 63 -14.70 13.86 4.94
CA SER A 63 -16.00 13.69 4.25
C SER A 63 -16.61 12.37 4.72
N THR A 64 -17.75 12.50 5.39
CA THR A 64 -18.87 11.55 5.56
C THR A 64 -18.60 10.05 5.51
#